data_AF-A0A4R9VSR3-F1
#
_entry.id   AF-A0A4R9VSR3-F1
#
_cell.length_a   1.000
_cell.length_b   1.000
_cell.length_c   1.000
_cell.angle_alpha   90.00
_cell.angle_beta   90.00
_cell.angle_gamma   90.00
#
_symmetry.space_group_name_H-M   'P 1'
#
loop_
_entity.id
_entity.type
_entity.pdbx_description
1 polymer ?
#
loop_
_entity_poly.entity_id
_entity_poly.type
_entity_poly.pdbx_seq_one_letter_code
_entity_poly.pdbx_strand_id
1 'polypeptide(L)'
;NSKYLTAKAFDNRYGCALAVDVLNNLKQESIDINLVSGANVQEEVGLRGAKVAANKIKPDLALAVDVAVAYDTPGMSGQTSETAIGQGPVVIIMDASNIGHVGFTNHIKKIAKAHNIDIQLDSTPGGGTDAGSIHVA
;
A
#
# COMPACT_ATOMS: atom_id res chain seq x y z
N ASN A 1 3.97 -18.06 -19.65
CA ASN A 1 2.69 -17.62 -19.05
C ASN A 1 2.71 -16.11 -18.99
N SER A 2 1.88 -15.40 -19.77
CA SER A 2 1.90 -13.93 -19.85
C SER A 2 1.18 -13.22 -18.70
N LYS A 3 0.52 -13.97 -17.81
CA LYS A 3 -0.27 -13.42 -16.69
C LYS A 3 0.55 -13.16 -15.42
N TYR A 4 1.79 -13.61 -15.36
CA TYR A 4 2.64 -13.50 -14.17
C TYR A 4 3.98 -12.85 -14.51
N LEU A 5 4.49 -12.06 -13.57
CA LEU A 5 5.81 -11.47 -13.63
C LEU A 5 6.69 -12.11 -12.54
N THR A 6 7.97 -12.31 -12.84
CA THR A 6 8.96 -12.78 -11.87
C THR A 6 10.16 -11.85 -11.91
N ALA A 7 10.56 -11.34 -10.75
CA ALA A 7 11.70 -10.45 -10.60
C ALA A 7 12.24 -10.50 -9.17
N LYS A 8 13.44 -9.96 -8.97
CA LYS A 8 14.01 -9.80 -7.63
C LYS A 8 13.47 -8.52 -6.96
N ALA A 9 13.14 -8.63 -5.68
CA ALA A 9 12.81 -7.50 -4.81
C ALA A 9 11.61 -6.67 -5.32
N PHE A 10 10.51 -7.35 -5.69
CA PHE A 10 9.23 -6.65 -5.92
C PHE A 10 8.79 -5.91 -4.67
N ASP A 11 8.93 -6.56 -3.52
CA ASP A 11 8.91 -5.94 -2.21
C ASP A 11 10.19 -5.10 -1.98
N ASN A 12 10.13 -3.77 -1.90
CA ASN A 12 9.00 -2.90 -2.31
C ASN A 12 9.40 -1.97 -3.47
N ARG A 13 10.27 -2.46 -4.38
CA ARG A 13 10.64 -1.70 -5.58
C ARG A 13 9.48 -1.50 -6.54
N TYR A 14 8.46 -2.36 -6.51
CA TYR A 14 7.25 -2.15 -7.28
C TYR A 14 6.49 -0.91 -6.79
N GLY A 15 6.32 -0.75 -5.46
CA GLY A 15 5.73 0.45 -4.88
C GLY A 15 6.52 1.72 -5.23
N CYS A 16 7.85 1.63 -5.22
CA CYS A 16 8.71 2.74 -5.65
C CYS A 16 8.49 3.11 -7.13
N ALA A 17 8.42 2.11 -8.02
CA ALA A 17 8.17 2.34 -9.44
C ALA A 17 6.78 2.93 -9.68
N LEU A 18 5.76 2.44 -8.96
CA LEU A 18 4.40 2.98 -9.02
C LEU A 18 4.36 4.44 -8.57
N ALA A 19 5.07 4.79 -7.50
CA ALA A 19 5.15 6.17 -7.02
C ALA A 19 5.76 7.11 -8.08
N VAL A 20 6.83 6.68 -8.76
CA VAL A 20 7.44 7.43 -9.86
C VAL A 20 6.47 7.58 -11.05
N ASP A 21 5.75 6.53 -11.40
CA ASP A 21 4.76 6.55 -12.48
C ASP A 21 3.61 7.53 -12.19
N VAL A 22 3.08 7.52 -10.96
CA VAL A 22 2.06 8.47 -10.51
C VAL A 22 2.58 9.92 -10.60
N LEU A 23 3.79 10.20 -10.13
CA LEU A 23 4.38 11.53 -10.23
C LEU A 23 4.56 11.98 -11.69
N ASN A 24 4.94 11.07 -12.58
CA ASN A 24 5.07 11.37 -14.01
C ASN A 24 3.71 11.71 -14.64
N ASN A 25 2.67 10.97 -14.29
CA ASN A 25 1.30 11.23 -14.76
C ASN A 25 0.74 12.56 -14.24
N LEU A 26 1.07 12.93 -13.00
CA LEU A 26 0.63 14.19 -12.39
C LEU A 26 1.47 15.40 -12.78
N LYS A 27 2.58 15.23 -13.50
CA LYS A 27 3.57 16.28 -13.77
C LYS A 27 2.99 17.52 -14.45
N GLN A 28 1.97 17.36 -15.29
CA GLN A 28 1.31 18.45 -16.02
C GLN A 28 -0.04 18.84 -15.42
N GLU A 29 -0.45 18.18 -14.34
CA GLU A 29 -1.73 18.41 -13.70
C GLU A 29 -1.60 19.49 -12.62
N SER A 30 -2.58 20.38 -12.56
CA SER A 30 -2.72 21.31 -11.45
C SER A 30 -3.47 20.62 -10.33
N ILE A 31 -2.75 20.16 -9.30
CA ILE A 31 -3.34 19.52 -8.12
C ILE A 31 -3.43 20.52 -6.96
N ASP A 32 -4.59 20.57 -6.30
CA ASP A 32 -4.86 21.47 -5.17
C ASP A 32 -4.40 20.87 -3.83
N ILE A 33 -3.23 20.22 -3.83
CA ILE A 33 -2.62 19.59 -2.66
C ILE A 33 -1.09 19.75 -2.69
N ASN A 34 -0.48 19.76 -1.51
CA ASN A 34 0.97 19.60 -1.39
C ASN A 34 1.32 18.11 -1.44
N LEU A 35 1.68 17.62 -2.63
CA LEU A 35 2.03 16.21 -2.82
C LEU A 35 3.50 15.95 -2.45
N VAL A 36 3.71 15.02 -1.52
CA VAL A 36 5.04 14.47 -1.20
C VAL A 36 5.03 12.98 -1.50
N SER A 37 6.09 12.50 -2.15
CA SER A 37 6.30 11.09 -2.44
C SER A 37 7.75 10.72 -2.13
N GLY A 38 7.97 9.55 -1.56
CA GLY A 38 9.29 9.09 -1.14
C GLY A 38 9.34 7.58 -0.96
N ALA A 39 10.56 7.05 -0.89
CA ALA A 39 10.84 5.66 -0.59
C ALA A 39 11.58 5.59 0.75
N ASN A 40 10.93 4.98 1.75
CA ASN A 40 11.54 4.80 3.05
C ASN A 40 12.52 3.62 3.02
N VAL A 41 13.51 3.68 3.91
CA VAL A 41 14.44 2.58 4.16
C VAL A 41 14.20 2.04 5.57
N GLN A 42 14.65 0.81 5.82
CA GLN A 42 14.56 0.18 7.15
C GLN A 42 13.11 -0.02 7.64
N GLU A 43 12.19 -0.37 6.73
CA GLU A 43 10.84 -0.87 7.05
C GLU A 43 10.98 -2.15 7.91
N GLU A 44 11.65 -3.16 7.34
CA GLU A 44 11.86 -4.52 7.91
C GLU A 44 12.61 -4.58 9.25
N VAL A 45 13.17 -3.46 9.71
CA VAL A 45 13.87 -3.35 11.01
C VAL A 45 13.20 -2.35 11.96
N GLY A 46 11.90 -2.14 11.77
CA GLY A 46 11.02 -1.40 12.68
C GLY A 46 10.59 -0.02 12.17
N LEU A 47 10.33 0.11 10.86
CA LEU A 47 9.70 1.27 10.23
C LEU A 47 10.47 2.59 10.44
N ARG A 48 11.80 2.50 10.56
CA ARG A 48 12.63 3.63 11.06
C ARG A 48 12.62 4.81 10.10
N GLY A 49 12.64 4.54 8.79
CA GLY A 49 12.55 5.57 7.76
C GLY A 49 11.21 6.30 7.82
N ALA A 50 10.10 5.56 7.91
CA ALA A 50 8.76 6.13 7.98
C ALA A 50 8.57 7.04 9.20
N LYS A 51 9.12 6.69 10.37
CA LYS A 51 9.07 7.55 11.56
C LYS A 51 9.68 8.93 11.30
N VAL A 52 10.86 8.96 10.68
CA VAL A 52 11.55 10.22 10.37
C VAL A 52 10.80 11.01 9.30
N ALA A 53 10.34 10.33 8.24
CA ALA A 53 9.58 10.95 7.17
C ALA A 53 8.28 11.58 7.68
N ALA A 54 7.50 10.85 8.47
CA ALA A 54 6.24 11.32 9.02
C ALA A 54 6.42 12.53 9.96
N ASN A 55 7.37 12.47 10.88
CA ASN A 55 7.66 13.60 11.80
C ASN A 55 8.16 14.85 11.08
N LYS A 56 8.85 14.70 9.95
CA LYS A 56 9.36 15.81 9.14
C LYS A 56 8.29 16.41 8.23
N ILE A 57 7.52 15.57 7.54
CA ILE A 57 6.54 15.98 6.53
C ILE A 57 5.23 16.43 7.19
N LYS A 58 4.83 15.76 8.29
CA LYS A 58 3.56 15.96 9.00
C LYS A 58 2.35 15.93 8.05
N PRO A 59 2.14 14.80 7.33
CA PRO A 59 1.09 14.72 6.32
C PRO A 59 -0.31 14.71 6.95
N ASP A 60 -1.26 15.44 6.35
CA ASP A 60 -2.68 15.35 6.70
C ASP A 60 -3.33 14.03 6.24
N LEU A 61 -2.77 13.43 5.18
CA LEU A 61 -3.19 12.16 4.59
C LEU A 61 -1.96 11.44 4.03
N ALA A 62 -1.86 10.13 4.26
CA ALA A 62 -0.78 9.31 3.72
C ALA A 62 -1.31 8.01 3.10
N LEU A 63 -0.70 7.61 1.98
CA LEU A 63 -0.86 6.32 1.35
C LEU A 63 0.45 5.56 1.50
N ALA A 64 0.49 4.55 2.38
CA ALA A 64 1.58 3.58 2.41
C ALA A 64 1.33 2.57 1.28
N VAL A 65 2.21 2.53 0.29
CA VAL A 65 2.14 1.62 -0.83
C VAL A 65 3.10 0.48 -0.58
N ASP A 66 2.59 -0.74 -0.49
CA ASP A 66 3.38 -1.94 -0.23
C ASP A 66 2.84 -3.15 -1.00
N VAL A 67 3.59 -4.24 -0.98
CA VAL A 67 3.12 -5.54 -1.48
C VAL A 67 2.16 -6.17 -0.47
N ALA A 68 1.25 -7.01 -0.98
CA ALA A 68 0.38 -7.83 -0.16
C ALA A 68 0.66 -9.32 -0.43
N VAL A 69 0.25 -10.16 0.52
CA VAL A 69 0.34 -11.61 0.39
C VAL A 69 -0.78 -12.10 -0.54
N ALA A 70 -0.47 -13.05 -1.42
CA ALA A 70 -1.48 -13.75 -2.21
C ALA A 70 -1.66 -15.18 -1.67
N TYR A 71 -2.84 -15.47 -1.13
CA TYR A 71 -3.17 -16.73 -0.46
C TYR A 71 -3.63 -17.84 -1.43
N ASP A 72 -3.74 -17.55 -2.72
CA ASP A 72 -3.87 -18.56 -3.79
C ASP A 72 -2.54 -19.28 -4.09
N THR A 73 -1.46 -18.91 -3.38
CA THR A 73 -0.17 -19.59 -3.43
C THR A 73 -0.29 -21.04 -2.92
N PRO A 74 0.23 -22.04 -3.65
CA PRO A 74 0.20 -23.43 -3.21
C PRO A 74 0.80 -23.62 -1.81
N GLY A 75 0.04 -24.27 -0.91
CA GLY A 75 0.43 -24.50 0.49
C GLY A 75 -0.10 -23.48 1.50
N MET A 76 -0.81 -22.43 1.05
CA MET A 76 -1.40 -21.40 1.92
C MET A 76 -2.90 -21.59 2.21
N SER A 77 -3.44 -22.80 2.00
CA SER A 77 -4.85 -23.11 2.29
C SER A 77 -5.20 -22.97 3.78
N GLY A 78 -6.36 -22.40 4.11
CA GLY A 78 -6.87 -22.30 5.49
C GLY A 78 -6.41 -21.06 6.25
N GLN A 79 -5.82 -20.08 5.56
CA GLN A 79 -5.48 -18.77 6.12
C GLN A 79 -6.71 -17.86 6.19
N THR A 80 -6.59 -16.74 6.88
CA THR A 80 -7.70 -15.81 7.18
C THR A 80 -8.11 -14.90 6.02
N SER A 81 -7.45 -15.01 4.87
CA SER A 81 -7.64 -14.12 3.73
C SER A 81 -7.65 -14.89 2.41
N GLU A 82 -8.36 -14.33 1.44
CA GLU A 82 -8.59 -14.91 0.11
C GLU A 82 -7.96 -14.07 -1.00
N THR A 83 -7.05 -13.14 -0.67
CA THR A 83 -6.40 -12.32 -1.69
C THR A 83 -5.65 -13.22 -2.68
N ALA A 84 -5.83 -12.94 -3.96
CA ALA A 84 -5.29 -13.75 -5.05
C ALA A 84 -4.63 -12.88 -6.13
N ILE A 85 -3.65 -13.46 -6.83
CA ILE A 85 -2.97 -12.77 -7.92
C ILE A 85 -3.96 -12.51 -9.06
N GLY A 86 -3.97 -11.27 -9.57
CA GLY A 86 -4.79 -10.88 -10.72
C GLY A 86 -6.23 -10.48 -10.39
N GLN A 87 -6.61 -10.43 -9.11
CA GLN A 87 -7.94 -9.98 -8.66
C GLN A 87 -7.95 -8.50 -8.20
N GLY A 88 -6.97 -7.71 -8.66
CA GLY A 88 -6.86 -6.28 -8.36
C GLY A 88 -5.98 -5.95 -7.14
N PRO A 89 -5.71 -4.65 -6.89
CA PRO A 89 -4.88 -4.22 -5.76
C PRO A 89 -5.57 -4.52 -4.43
N VAL A 90 -4.74 -4.73 -3.40
CA VAL A 90 -5.20 -5.04 -2.04
C VAL A 90 -5.23 -3.77 -1.21
N VAL A 91 -6.35 -3.53 -0.53
CA VAL A 91 -6.47 -2.51 0.50
C VAL A 91 -6.37 -3.18 1.86
N ILE A 92 -5.24 -2.98 2.54
CA ILE A 92 -5.02 -3.46 3.90
C ILE A 92 -5.89 -2.63 4.85
N ILE A 93 -6.90 -3.26 5.44
CA ILE A 93 -7.79 -2.61 6.42
C ILE A 93 -7.23 -2.68 7.83
N MET A 94 -6.36 -3.64 8.10
CA MET A 94 -5.67 -3.84 9.37
C MET A 94 -4.37 -4.60 9.15
N ASP A 95 -3.31 -4.19 9.82
CA ASP A 95 -2.13 -5.01 10.12
C ASP A 95 -1.85 -5.04 11.63
N ALA A 96 -0.76 -5.67 12.09
CA ALA A 96 -0.44 -5.73 13.52
C ALA A 96 -0.08 -4.37 14.15
N SER A 97 0.15 -3.35 13.32
CA SER A 97 0.62 -2.02 13.70
C SER A 97 -0.38 -0.91 13.45
N ASN A 98 -1.40 -1.12 12.62
CA ASN A 98 -2.34 -0.08 12.17
C ASN A 98 -3.73 -0.65 11.88
N ILE A 99 -4.77 0.12 12.22
CA ILE A 99 -6.14 -0.08 11.72
C ILE A 99 -6.44 1.08 10.77
N GLY A 100 -6.73 0.76 9.50
CA GLY A 100 -7.01 1.76 8.48
C GLY A 100 -8.21 2.63 8.83
N HIS A 101 -8.10 3.94 8.59
CA HIS A 101 -9.18 4.87 8.87
C HIS A 101 -10.43 4.54 8.03
N VAL A 102 -11.54 4.23 8.70
CA VAL A 102 -12.79 3.75 8.07
C VAL A 102 -13.28 4.68 6.96
N GLY A 103 -13.26 5.99 7.21
CA GLY A 103 -13.67 6.99 6.22
C GLY A 103 -12.79 6.99 4.98
N PHE A 104 -11.49 6.75 5.15
CA PHE A 104 -10.54 6.74 4.03
C PHE A 104 -10.63 5.44 3.23
N THR A 105 -10.77 4.30 3.91
CA THR A 105 -11.06 3.01 3.26
C THR A 105 -12.34 3.07 2.42
N ASN A 106 -13.41 3.68 2.95
CA ASN A 106 -14.65 3.87 2.20
C ASN A 106 -14.47 4.81 1.00
N HIS A 107 -13.65 5.85 1.15
CA HIS A 107 -13.29 6.72 0.03
C HIS A 107 -12.56 5.95 -1.08
N ILE A 108 -11.56 5.13 -0.74
CA ILE A 108 -10.84 4.27 -1.69
C ILE A 108 -11.81 3.33 -2.42
N LYS A 109 -12.70 2.64 -1.69
CA LYS A 109 -13.74 1.78 -2.27
C LYS A 109 -14.63 2.53 -3.28
N LYS A 110 -15.02 3.77 -2.94
CA LYS A 110 -15.84 4.62 -3.81
C LYS A 110 -15.10 5.00 -5.09
N ILE A 111 -13.83 5.40 -4.99
CA ILE A 111 -12.99 5.74 -6.15
C ILE A 111 -12.77 4.51 -7.03
N ALA A 112 -12.40 3.37 -6.45
CA ALA A 112 -12.22 2.12 -7.17
C ALA A 112 -13.48 1.75 -7.97
N LYS A 113 -14.66 1.80 -7.33
CA LYS A 113 -15.94 1.56 -7.99
C LYS A 113 -16.21 2.56 -9.13
N ALA A 114 -15.94 3.85 -8.94
CA ALA A 114 -16.16 4.87 -9.96
C ALA A 114 -15.27 4.66 -11.20
N HIS A 115 -14.10 4.06 -11.02
CA HIS A 115 -13.15 3.76 -12.10
C HIS A 115 -13.21 2.30 -12.59
N ASN A 116 -14.19 1.50 -12.14
CA ASN A 116 -14.30 0.07 -12.45
C ASN A 116 -13.01 -0.72 -12.16
N ILE A 117 -12.37 -0.41 -11.03
CA ILE A 117 -11.20 -1.12 -10.54
C ILE A 117 -11.68 -2.10 -9.46
N ASP A 118 -11.55 -3.40 -9.72
CA ASP A 118 -11.74 -4.41 -8.71
C ASP A 118 -10.63 -4.30 -7.66
N ILE A 119 -11.01 -4.35 -6.38
CA ILE A 119 -10.07 -4.30 -5.26
C ILE A 119 -10.36 -5.43 -4.29
N GLN A 120 -9.33 -5.85 -3.60
CA GLN A 120 -9.41 -6.86 -2.55
C GLN A 120 -9.21 -6.19 -1.19
N LEU A 121 -9.84 -6.73 -0.15
CA LEU A 121 -9.63 -6.24 1.22
C LEU A 121 -8.89 -7.31 2.00
N ASP A 122 -7.91 -6.90 2.80
CA ASP A 122 -7.17 -7.83 3.64
C ASP A 122 -6.96 -7.31 5.06
N SER A 123 -6.95 -8.25 6.00
CA SER A 123 -6.54 -8.06 7.37
C SER A 123 -5.38 -9.01 7.63
N THR A 124 -4.18 -8.46 7.80
CA THR A 124 -2.94 -9.24 7.92
C THR A 124 -2.44 -9.17 9.36
N PRO A 125 -2.77 -10.14 10.23
CA PRO A 125 -2.45 -10.04 11.66
C PRO A 125 -0.94 -10.15 11.99
N GLY A 126 -0.09 -10.46 11.01
CA GLY A 126 1.36 -10.53 11.15
C GLY A 126 2.07 -9.48 10.29
N GLY A 127 3.21 -8.99 10.78
CA GLY A 127 3.97 -7.92 10.12
C GLY A 127 3.38 -6.53 10.37
N GLY A 128 3.85 -5.55 9.61
CA GLY A 128 3.37 -4.19 9.63
C GLY A 128 3.86 -3.46 8.39
N THR A 129 3.27 -2.30 8.12
CA THR A 129 3.68 -1.44 7.01
C THR A 129 4.08 -0.08 7.54
N ASP A 130 4.67 0.75 6.68
CA ASP A 130 4.99 2.15 7.01
C ASP A 130 3.77 2.93 7.59
N ALA A 131 2.54 2.53 7.26
CA ALA A 131 1.32 3.09 7.84
C ALA A 131 1.31 3.03 9.37
N GLY A 132 1.87 1.96 9.96
CA GLY A 132 2.02 1.77 11.40
C GLY A 132 2.80 2.87 12.11
N SER A 133 3.79 3.47 11.45
CA SER A 133 4.53 4.60 12.01
C SER A 133 3.99 5.96 11.59
N ILE A 134 3.37 6.06 10.42
CA ILE A 134 2.85 7.33 9.92
C ILE A 134 1.62 7.79 10.71
N HIS A 135 0.71 6.87 11.07
CA HIS A 135 -0.57 7.25 11.70
C HIS A 135 -0.45 7.75 13.15
N VAL A 136 0.69 7.53 13.82
CA VAL A 136 0.95 7.94 15.22
C VAL A 136 1.89 9.15 15.32
N ALA A 137 2.37 9.68 14.19
CA ALA A 137 3.37 10.74 14.14
C ALA A 137 2.79 12.14 14.39
#